data_AF-A0A9W8MSJ0-F1
#
_entry.id   AF-A0A9W8MSJ0-F1
#
_cell.length_a   1.000
_cell.length_b   1.000
_cell.length_c   1.000
_cell.angle_alpha   90.00
_cell.angle_beta   90.00
_cell.angle_gamma   90.00
#
_symmetry.space_group_name_H-M   'P 1'
#
loop_
_entity.id
_entity.type
_entity.pdbx_description
1 polymer ?
#
loop_
_entity_poly.entity_id
_entity_poly.type
_entity_poly.pdbx_seq_one_letter_code
_entity_poly.pdbx_strand_id
1 'polypeptide(L)'
;MATIRHEFYETDEKLTLSIFDKGADPAQVSIKFEPRKFTYTHGEKMLILEPLKGQIDPDASNYTVGKVKVEVRFVKRAQGRWGELVGDTPDPLSTTNYPAPSEPAPAVRKPRKNWDGITTTILSSEKEKTTEEDPNVGGDSTLNSFFQKIFGDADDDTKRAMMKSYQESGGTTLSTNWDDVKKGKVEVKPPAGSEWKKWN
;
A
#
# COMPACT_ATOMS: atom_id res chain seq x y z
N MET A 1 -25.59 22.39 16.77
CA MET A 1 -25.77 21.02 16.25
C MET A 1 -24.39 20.47 15.95
N ALA A 2 -23.95 19.42 16.64
CA ALA A 2 -22.61 18.88 16.48
C ALA A 2 -22.52 18.11 15.15
N THR A 3 -21.79 18.67 14.18
CA THR A 3 -21.52 17.99 12.90
C THR A 3 -20.58 16.82 13.17
N ILE A 4 -21.04 15.60 12.89
CA ILE A 4 -20.21 14.40 13.07
C ILE A 4 -19.16 14.36 11.97
N ARG A 5 -17.89 14.21 12.35
CA ARG A 5 -16.81 14.00 11.41
C ARG A 5 -17.00 12.67 10.71
N HIS A 6 -16.99 12.69 9.39
CA HIS A 6 -17.08 11.50 8.56
C HIS A 6 -16.08 11.58 7.41
N GLU A 7 -15.69 10.43 6.90
CA GLU A 7 -14.83 10.25 5.74
C GLU A 7 -15.39 9.12 4.90
N PHE A 8 -15.17 9.15 3.59
CA PHE A 8 -15.59 8.06 2.73
C PHE A 8 -14.52 7.72 1.71
N TYR A 9 -14.55 6.48 1.27
CA TYR A 9 -13.84 6.03 0.09
C TYR A 9 -14.77 5.13 -0.72
N GLU A 10 -14.52 5.04 -2.02
CA GLU A 10 -15.38 4.30 -2.92
C GLU A 10 -14.57 3.44 -3.89
N THR A 11 -15.19 2.35 -4.29
CA THR A 11 -14.88 1.60 -5.49
C THR A 11 -15.99 1.85 -6.52
N ASP A 12 -15.86 1.26 -7.70
CA ASP A 12 -16.85 1.42 -8.76
C ASP A 12 -18.21 0.80 -8.38
N GLU A 13 -18.23 -0.16 -7.45
CA GLU A 13 -19.43 -0.89 -7.02
C GLU A 13 -19.89 -0.56 -5.58
N LYS A 14 -18.98 -0.18 -4.69
CA LYS A 14 -19.27 -0.02 -3.25
C LYS A 14 -18.75 1.32 -2.74
N LEU A 15 -19.47 1.93 -1.82
CA LEU A 15 -19.03 3.12 -1.09
C LEU A 15 -18.93 2.77 0.38
N THR A 16 -17.80 3.07 1.01
CA THR A 16 -17.61 2.87 2.45
C THR A 16 -17.49 4.21 3.15
N LEU A 17 -18.40 4.49 4.08
CA LEU A 17 -18.45 5.69 4.91
C LEU A 17 -18.00 5.35 6.32
N SER A 18 -16.96 6.04 6.78
CA SER A 18 -16.44 5.98 8.15
C SER A 18 -16.95 7.19 8.94
N ILE A 19 -17.82 6.94 9.90
CA ILE A 19 -18.36 7.96 10.82
C ILE A 19 -17.57 7.88 12.12
N PHE A 20 -16.86 8.95 12.48
CA PHE A 20 -16.00 8.98 13.67
C PHE A 20 -16.82 9.27 14.93
N ASP A 21 -17.50 8.25 15.43
CA ASP A 21 -18.20 8.30 16.71
C ASP A 21 -17.56 7.36 17.74
N LYS A 22 -16.92 7.96 18.76
CA LYS A 22 -16.21 7.23 19.80
C LYS A 22 -17.20 6.71 20.84
N GLY A 23 -17.13 5.41 21.14
CA GLY A 23 -17.96 4.77 22.16
C GLY A 23 -19.41 4.54 21.71
N ALA A 24 -19.66 4.48 20.40
CA ALA A 24 -20.99 4.15 19.90
C ALA A 24 -21.38 2.71 20.26
N ASP A 25 -22.48 2.55 20.98
CA ASP A 25 -23.05 1.25 21.30
C ASP A 25 -23.94 0.80 20.13
N PRO A 26 -23.75 -0.41 19.56
CA PRO A 26 -24.62 -0.94 18.51
C PRO A 26 -26.10 -0.94 18.87
N ALA A 27 -26.47 -1.02 20.17
CA ALA A 27 -27.87 -0.98 20.60
C ALA A 27 -28.49 0.43 20.57
N GLN A 28 -27.68 1.49 20.61
CA GLN A 28 -28.11 2.88 20.62
C GLN A 28 -27.96 3.57 19.25
N VAL A 29 -27.30 2.91 18.30
CA VAL A 29 -27.12 3.39 16.94
C VAL A 29 -28.33 3.00 16.09
N SER A 30 -28.99 3.98 15.50
CA SER A 30 -30.03 3.74 14.49
C SER A 30 -29.56 4.25 13.14
N ILE A 31 -29.51 3.33 12.18
CA ILE A 31 -29.10 3.55 10.79
C ILE A 31 -30.28 3.24 9.88
N LYS A 32 -30.61 4.17 8.98
CA LYS A 32 -31.64 4.00 7.95
C LYS A 32 -31.02 4.18 6.56
N PHE A 33 -31.22 3.17 5.72
CA PHE A 33 -30.84 3.17 4.31
C PHE A 33 -32.09 3.44 3.46
N GLU A 34 -32.03 4.48 2.65
CA GLU A 34 -33.02 4.77 1.60
C GLU A 34 -32.30 4.90 0.26
N PRO A 35 -32.98 4.73 -0.88
CA PRO A 35 -32.34 4.69 -2.20
C PRO A 35 -31.42 5.89 -2.49
N ARG A 36 -31.75 7.09 -2.03
CA ARG A 36 -30.92 8.30 -2.18
C ARG A 36 -30.71 9.07 -0.88
N LYS A 37 -30.94 8.42 0.27
CA LYS A 37 -30.81 9.07 1.56
C LYS A 37 -30.22 8.12 2.59
N PHE A 38 -29.30 8.65 3.38
CA PHE A 38 -28.72 7.92 4.50
C PHE A 38 -28.90 8.74 5.77
N THR A 39 -29.41 8.10 6.82
CA THR A 39 -29.58 8.71 8.13
C THR A 39 -28.92 7.87 9.19
N TYR A 40 -28.00 8.49 9.92
CA TYR A 40 -27.36 7.94 11.12
C TYR A 40 -27.77 8.76 12.33
N THR A 41 -28.17 8.08 13.40
CA THR A 41 -28.56 8.69 14.68
C THR A 41 -27.94 7.90 15.82
N HIS A 42 -27.32 8.62 16.76
CA HIS A 42 -26.74 8.07 17.97
C HIS A 42 -26.82 9.11 19.09
N GLY A 43 -27.80 8.95 19.99
CA GLY A 43 -28.10 9.92 21.04
C GLY A 43 -28.40 11.32 20.47
N GLU A 44 -27.60 12.31 20.84
CA GLU A 44 -27.72 13.70 20.37
C GLU A 44 -27.04 13.96 19.02
N LYS A 45 -26.28 12.99 18.50
CA LYS A 45 -25.54 13.13 17.25
C LYS A 45 -26.35 12.56 16.09
N MET A 46 -26.51 13.35 15.05
CA MET A 46 -27.22 12.98 13.83
C MET A 46 -26.40 13.35 12.60
N LEU A 47 -26.34 12.43 11.63
CA LEU A 47 -25.76 12.66 10.32
C LEU A 47 -26.79 12.27 9.26
N ILE A 48 -27.21 13.23 8.46
CA ILE A 48 -28.13 13.04 7.33
C ILE A 48 -27.36 13.37 6.06
N LEU A 49 -27.34 12.42 5.12
CA LEU A 49 -26.77 12.61 3.78
C LEU A 49 -27.92 12.51 2.77
N GLU A 50 -28.34 13.65 2.23
CA GLU A 50 -29.44 13.78 1.28
C GLU A 50 -29.22 15.01 0.37
N PRO A 51 -29.44 14.89 -0.95
CA PRO A 51 -29.58 13.66 -1.72
C PRO A 51 -28.20 13.00 -1.96
N LEU A 52 -28.14 11.67 -1.84
CA LEU A 52 -26.98 10.92 -2.30
C LEU A 52 -26.83 11.08 -3.82
N LYS A 53 -25.57 11.15 -4.26
CA LYS A 53 -25.19 11.36 -5.66
C LYS A 53 -25.77 10.30 -6.60
N GLY A 54 -25.88 9.06 -6.12
CA GLY A 54 -26.46 7.94 -6.87
C GLY A 54 -27.39 7.09 -6.00
N GLN A 55 -28.09 6.16 -6.66
CA GLN A 55 -28.94 5.20 -5.97
C GLN A 55 -28.11 4.10 -5.28
N ILE A 56 -28.40 3.83 -4.03
CA ILE A 56 -27.90 2.66 -3.29
C ILE A 56 -28.93 1.55 -3.27
N ASP A 57 -28.46 0.32 -3.09
CA ASP A 57 -29.28 -0.84 -2.75
C ASP A 57 -29.36 -0.97 -1.21
N PRO A 58 -30.50 -0.64 -0.58
CA PRO A 58 -30.65 -0.72 0.88
C PRO A 58 -30.53 -2.15 1.42
N ASP A 59 -30.94 -3.16 0.65
CA ASP A 59 -30.99 -4.55 1.10
C ASP A 59 -29.59 -5.19 1.10
N ALA A 60 -28.74 -4.78 0.16
CA ALA A 60 -27.36 -5.24 0.06
C ALA A 60 -26.36 -4.40 0.90
N SER A 61 -26.79 -3.25 1.42
CA SER A 61 -25.97 -2.37 2.25
C SER A 61 -25.85 -2.89 3.68
N ASN A 62 -24.69 -2.70 4.32
CA ASN A 62 -24.42 -3.21 5.67
C ASN A 62 -23.61 -2.20 6.50
N TYR A 63 -23.57 -2.36 7.81
CA TYR A 63 -22.80 -1.52 8.72
C TYR A 63 -22.11 -2.33 9.82
N THR A 64 -21.00 -1.80 10.33
CA THR A 64 -20.23 -2.35 11.43
C THR A 64 -19.95 -1.24 12.44
N VAL A 65 -20.39 -1.42 13.68
CA VAL A 65 -20.12 -0.47 14.77
C VAL A 65 -18.82 -0.86 15.47
N GLY A 66 -17.80 -0.02 15.33
CA GLY A 66 -16.54 -0.15 16.05
C GLY A 66 -16.45 0.78 17.26
N LYS A 67 -15.42 0.61 18.10
CA LYS A 67 -15.23 1.42 19.32
C LYS A 67 -14.93 2.90 19.04
N VAL A 68 -14.31 3.20 17.90
CA VAL A 68 -13.82 4.56 17.55
C VAL A 68 -14.57 5.15 16.36
N LYS A 69 -15.08 4.29 15.48
CA LYS A 69 -15.79 4.67 14.26
C LYS A 69 -16.87 3.64 13.93
N VAL A 70 -17.90 4.10 13.25
CA VAL A 70 -18.93 3.26 12.62
C VAL A 70 -18.63 3.22 11.13
N GLU A 71 -18.48 2.02 10.58
CA GLU A 71 -18.25 1.81 9.15
C GLU A 71 -19.56 1.40 8.49
N VAL A 72 -19.97 2.14 7.47
CA VAL A 72 -21.18 1.88 6.70
C VAL A 72 -20.78 1.56 5.27
N ARG A 73 -21.22 0.42 4.76
CA ARG A 73 -20.95 -0.08 3.42
C ARG A 73 -22.21 0.01 2.58
N PHE A 74 -22.21 0.92 1.62
CA PHE A 74 -23.24 1.05 0.61
C PHE A 74 -22.91 0.23 -0.61
N VAL A 75 -23.91 -0.49 -1.13
CA VAL A 75 -23.85 -1.11 -2.45
C VAL A 75 -24.50 -0.16 -3.45
N LYS A 76 -23.77 0.24 -4.49
CA LYS A 76 -24.29 1.15 -5.51
C LYS A 76 -25.16 0.36 -6.50
N ARG A 77 -26.29 0.93 -6.89
CA ARG A 77 -27.17 0.33 -7.91
C ARG A 77 -26.58 0.45 -9.31
N ALA A 78 -25.94 1.57 -9.59
CA ALA A 78 -25.21 1.82 -10.84
C ALA A 78 -23.71 1.84 -10.57
N GLN A 79 -22.94 1.11 -11.39
CA GLN A 79 -21.49 1.15 -11.33
C GLN A 79 -21.01 2.54 -11.73
N GLY A 80 -20.19 3.17 -10.89
CA GLY A 80 -19.69 4.51 -11.14
C GLY A 80 -19.09 5.15 -9.89
N ARG A 81 -18.12 6.04 -10.09
CA ARG A 81 -17.52 6.84 -9.03
C ARG A 81 -18.30 8.13 -8.85
N TRP A 82 -18.66 8.45 -7.61
CA TRP A 82 -19.46 9.61 -7.29
C TRP A 82 -18.61 10.86 -7.10
N GLY A 83 -17.36 10.71 -6.65
CA GLY A 83 -16.46 11.82 -6.31
C GLY A 83 -16.84 12.59 -5.04
N GLU A 84 -18.16 12.77 -4.82
CA GLU A 84 -18.76 13.40 -3.64
C GLU A 84 -19.93 12.53 -3.13
N LEU A 85 -20.16 12.53 -1.81
CA LEU A 85 -21.24 11.77 -1.17
C LEU A 85 -22.63 12.34 -1.48
N VAL A 86 -22.76 13.66 -1.42
CA VAL A 86 -24.02 14.40 -1.54
C VAL A 86 -23.96 15.24 -2.80
N GLY A 87 -25.02 15.19 -3.60
CA GLY A 87 -25.09 16.00 -4.80
C GLY A 87 -26.38 15.75 -5.58
N ASP A 88 -26.97 16.83 -6.06
CA ASP A 88 -28.16 16.79 -6.89
C ASP A 88 -27.74 16.68 -8.36
N THR A 89 -27.15 15.54 -8.72
CA THR A 89 -26.94 15.22 -10.13
C THR A 89 -28.07 14.33 -10.63
N PRO A 90 -28.56 14.57 -11.86
CA PRO A 90 -29.45 13.62 -12.50
C PRO A 90 -28.74 12.28 -12.60
N ASP A 91 -29.49 11.24 -12.26
CA ASP A 91 -29.10 9.83 -12.31
C ASP A 91 -28.36 9.51 -13.62
N PRO A 92 -27.16 8.89 -13.61
CA PRO A 92 -26.49 8.45 -14.84
C PRO A 92 -27.26 7.36 -15.61
N LEU A 93 -28.48 6.99 -15.20
CA LEU A 93 -29.44 6.33 -16.09
C LEU A 93 -29.86 7.19 -17.31
N SER A 94 -29.45 8.47 -17.44
CA SER A 94 -29.84 9.34 -18.57
C SER A 94 -28.73 9.85 -19.50
N THR A 95 -27.45 9.56 -19.31
CA THR A 95 -26.43 9.80 -20.37
C THR A 95 -25.26 8.85 -20.19
N THR A 96 -25.44 7.63 -20.68
CA THR A 96 -24.35 6.93 -21.33
C THR A 96 -24.78 6.70 -22.77
N ASN A 97 -24.24 7.50 -23.68
CA ASN A 97 -24.13 7.10 -25.08
C ASN A 97 -23.28 5.83 -25.13
N TYR A 98 -23.92 4.67 -25.03
CA TYR A 98 -23.39 3.40 -25.51
C TYR A 98 -24.27 2.94 -26.68
N PRO A 99 -23.69 2.57 -27.84
CA PRO A 99 -24.45 1.97 -28.92
C PRO A 99 -25.10 0.65 -28.45
N ALA A 100 -26.28 0.37 -28.99
CA ALA A 100 -27.18 -0.72 -28.63
C ALA A 100 -26.49 -2.10 -28.52
N PRO A 101 -27.04 -3.04 -27.70
CA PRO A 101 -26.46 -4.36 -27.52
C PRO A 101 -26.63 -5.20 -28.79
N SER A 102 -25.53 -5.43 -29.50
CA SER A 102 -25.40 -6.60 -30.37
C SER A 102 -25.14 -7.85 -29.51
N GLU A 103 -25.61 -8.99 -30.01
CA GLU A 103 -25.56 -10.34 -29.44
C GLU A 103 -24.28 -10.71 -28.65
N PRO A 104 -24.37 -11.69 -27.72
CA PRO A 104 -23.27 -12.03 -26.82
C PRO A 104 -22.08 -12.63 -27.59
N ALA A 105 -21.11 -11.78 -27.92
CA ALA A 105 -19.76 -12.22 -28.26
C ALA A 105 -19.03 -12.68 -26.98
N PRO A 106 -18.19 -13.74 -27.06
CA PRO A 106 -17.52 -14.28 -25.89
C PRO A 106 -16.65 -13.21 -25.22
N ALA A 107 -16.83 -13.05 -23.91
CA ALA A 107 -16.17 -12.03 -23.11
C ALA A 107 -14.64 -12.13 -23.22
N VAL A 108 -14.03 -11.14 -23.89
CA VAL A 108 -12.58 -10.93 -23.82
C VAL A 108 -12.26 -10.52 -22.39
N ARG A 109 -11.65 -11.44 -21.63
CA ARG A 109 -11.20 -11.20 -20.27
C ARG A 109 -10.24 -10.00 -20.28
N LYS A 110 -10.63 -8.89 -19.63
CA LYS A 110 -9.71 -7.78 -19.37
C LYS A 110 -8.46 -8.36 -18.69
N PRO A 111 -7.24 -8.05 -19.16
CA PRO A 111 -6.04 -8.60 -18.55
C PRO A 111 -6.03 -8.19 -17.07
N ARG A 112 -5.97 -9.19 -16.20
CA ARG A 112 -5.78 -9.00 -14.76
C ARG A 112 -4.51 -8.17 -14.61
N LYS A 113 -4.54 -7.09 -13.83
CA LYS A 113 -3.33 -6.30 -13.53
C LYS A 113 -2.26 -7.28 -13.07
N ASN A 114 -1.22 -7.44 -13.88
CA ASN A 114 -0.13 -8.36 -13.60
C ASN A 114 0.84 -7.66 -12.64
N TRP A 115 0.68 -7.94 -11.34
CA TRP A 115 1.53 -7.37 -10.31
C TRP A 115 3.00 -7.82 -10.47
N ASP A 116 3.26 -9.00 -11.04
CA ASP A 116 4.62 -9.47 -11.36
C ASP A 116 5.26 -8.67 -12.52
N GLY A 117 4.43 -8.14 -13.42
CA GLY A 117 4.90 -7.23 -14.48
C GLY A 117 5.36 -5.87 -13.93
N ILE A 118 4.71 -5.40 -12.86
CA ILE A 118 5.05 -4.15 -12.19
C ILE A 118 6.35 -4.31 -11.42
N THR A 119 6.53 -5.40 -10.65
CA THR A 119 7.80 -5.67 -9.96
C THR A 119 8.95 -5.82 -10.96
N THR A 120 8.75 -6.54 -12.07
CA THR A 120 9.77 -6.68 -13.12
C THR A 120 10.14 -5.33 -13.74
N THR A 121 9.16 -4.45 -13.96
CA THR A 121 9.39 -3.11 -14.51
C THR A 121 10.12 -2.22 -13.52
N ILE A 122 9.76 -2.26 -12.23
CA ILE A 122 10.46 -1.53 -11.16
C ILE A 122 11.90 -2.03 -11.04
N LEU A 123 12.12 -3.33 -10.92
CA LEU A 123 13.45 -3.97 -10.86
C LEU A 123 14.31 -3.68 -12.11
N SER A 124 13.69 -3.56 -13.29
CA SER A 124 14.41 -3.24 -14.53
C SER A 124 14.69 -1.74 -14.68
N SER A 125 13.84 -0.88 -14.10
CA SER A 125 14.01 0.58 -14.07
C SER A 125 14.94 1.05 -12.95
N GLU A 126 15.11 0.25 -11.90
CA GLU A 126 16.17 0.35 -10.89
C GLU A 126 17.46 -0.35 -11.36
N LYS A 127 17.85 -0.12 -12.62
CA LYS A 127 19.27 -0.23 -12.94
C LYS A 127 19.94 0.86 -12.11
N GLU A 128 20.62 0.46 -11.04
CA GLU A 128 21.28 1.36 -10.09
C GLU A 128 22.02 2.45 -10.86
N LYS A 129 21.57 3.70 -10.69
CA LYS A 129 22.32 4.86 -11.18
C LYS A 129 23.70 4.77 -10.57
N THR A 130 24.72 4.74 -11.41
CA THR A 130 26.11 4.69 -10.95
C THR A 130 26.43 5.99 -10.22
N THR A 131 27.41 5.96 -9.31
CA THR A 131 27.91 7.14 -8.58
C THR A 131 28.41 8.26 -9.51
N GLU A 132 28.58 7.97 -10.80
CA GLU A 132 28.95 8.90 -11.85
C GLU A 132 27.79 9.81 -12.30
N GLU A 133 26.53 9.39 -12.12
CA GLU A 133 25.34 10.16 -12.55
C GLU A 133 24.73 11.02 -11.44
N ASP A 134 24.87 10.64 -10.16
CA ASP A 134 24.34 11.43 -9.04
C ASP A 134 25.16 11.20 -7.75
N PRO A 135 25.93 12.20 -7.27
CA PRO A 135 26.74 12.10 -6.07
C PRO A 135 25.92 12.00 -4.76
N ASN A 136 24.60 12.19 -4.80
CA ASN A 136 23.69 12.01 -3.67
C ASN A 136 23.00 10.63 -3.64
N VAL A 137 23.34 9.70 -4.54
CA VAL A 137 22.98 8.28 -4.41
C VAL A 137 23.87 7.67 -3.32
N GLY A 138 23.56 8.02 -2.07
CA GLY A 138 24.20 7.49 -0.87
C GLY A 138 23.38 6.32 -0.33
N GLY A 139 23.96 5.14 -0.32
CA GLY A 139 23.32 3.92 0.17
C GLY A 139 24.23 2.69 0.05
N ASP A 140 23.72 1.54 0.50
CA ASP A 140 24.40 0.25 0.48
C ASP A 140 24.80 -0.20 -0.95
N SER A 141 24.06 0.26 -1.97
CA SER A 141 24.32 0.04 -3.40
C SER A 141 25.64 0.65 -3.87
N THR A 142 25.92 1.90 -3.48
CA THR A 142 27.17 2.59 -3.81
C THR A 142 28.39 1.93 -3.17
N LEU A 143 28.23 1.44 -1.92
CA LEU A 143 29.27 0.67 -1.24
C LEU A 143 29.49 -0.69 -1.92
N ASN A 144 28.41 -1.36 -2.33
CA ASN A 144 28.49 -2.63 -3.04
C ASN A 144 29.22 -2.49 -4.38
N SER A 145 28.91 -1.45 -5.18
CA SER A 145 29.62 -1.17 -6.44
C SER A 145 31.12 -0.88 -6.19
N PHE A 146 31.44 -0.12 -5.14
CA PHE A 146 32.82 0.13 -4.74
C PHE A 146 33.57 -1.16 -4.36
N PHE A 147 32.94 -2.06 -3.59
CA PHE A 147 33.54 -3.36 -3.25
C PHE A 147 33.68 -4.29 -4.46
N GLN A 148 32.73 -4.28 -5.39
CA GLN A 148 32.83 -5.03 -6.65
C GLN A 148 34.01 -4.54 -7.50
N LYS A 149 34.24 -3.23 -7.56
CA LYS A 149 35.41 -2.67 -8.27
C LYS A 149 36.72 -3.09 -7.62
N ILE A 150 36.85 -2.96 -6.29
CA ILE A 150 38.03 -3.42 -5.55
C ILE A 150 38.25 -4.91 -5.80
N PHE A 151 37.20 -5.73 -5.74
CA PHE A 151 37.31 -7.17 -5.99
C PHE A 151 37.69 -7.49 -7.44
N GLY A 152 37.13 -6.77 -8.42
CA GLY A 152 37.44 -6.98 -9.84
C GLY A 152 38.90 -6.70 -10.17
N ASP A 153 39.42 -5.58 -9.67
CA ASP A 153 40.79 -5.10 -9.92
C ASP A 153 41.84 -5.72 -8.97
N ALA A 154 41.43 -6.52 -7.97
CA ALA A 154 42.32 -7.09 -6.97
C ALA A 154 43.07 -8.36 -7.42
N ASP A 155 44.28 -8.53 -6.88
CA ASP A 155 45.06 -9.76 -6.96
C ASP A 155 44.39 -10.91 -6.17
N ASP A 156 44.75 -12.16 -6.48
CA ASP A 156 44.16 -13.36 -5.87
C ASP A 156 44.27 -13.39 -4.34
N ASP A 157 45.36 -12.90 -3.77
CA ASP A 157 45.56 -12.85 -2.31
C ASP A 157 44.64 -11.81 -1.66
N THR A 158 44.44 -10.66 -2.30
CA THR A 158 43.50 -9.62 -1.86
C THR A 158 42.06 -10.12 -1.93
N LYS A 159 41.69 -10.82 -3.02
CA LYS A 159 40.37 -11.47 -3.16
C LYS A 159 40.13 -12.51 -2.07
N ARG A 160 41.14 -13.32 -1.77
CA ARG A 160 41.09 -14.33 -0.70
C ARG A 160 40.95 -13.67 0.69
N ALA A 161 41.67 -12.57 0.94
CA ALA A 161 41.56 -11.82 2.18
C ALA A 161 40.15 -11.23 2.36
N MET A 162 39.60 -10.65 1.29
CA MET A 162 38.25 -10.07 1.29
C MET A 162 37.20 -11.15 1.55
N MET A 163 37.26 -12.28 0.84
CA MET A 163 36.30 -13.37 1.03
C MET A 163 36.38 -13.99 2.43
N LYS A 164 37.60 -14.25 2.92
CA LYS A 164 37.81 -14.86 4.24
C LYS A 164 37.36 -13.91 5.36
N SER A 165 37.71 -12.63 5.28
CA SER A 165 37.31 -11.64 6.28
C SER A 165 35.79 -11.41 6.28
N TYR A 166 35.16 -11.35 5.11
CA TYR A 166 33.71 -11.23 4.99
C TYR A 166 32.99 -12.45 5.60
N GLN A 167 33.47 -13.66 5.29
CA GLN A 167 32.86 -14.90 5.78
C GLN A 167 33.05 -15.09 7.30
N GLU A 168 34.25 -14.81 7.83
CA GLU A 168 34.53 -15.00 9.25
C GLU A 168 33.89 -13.94 10.15
N SER A 169 33.76 -12.71 9.64
CA SER A 169 33.15 -11.59 10.35
C SER A 169 31.63 -11.50 10.19
N GLY A 170 30.99 -12.45 9.50
CA GLY A 170 29.55 -12.42 9.25
C GLY A 170 29.10 -11.20 8.45
N GLY A 171 29.96 -10.71 7.55
CA GLY A 171 29.67 -9.56 6.68
C GLY A 171 29.88 -8.18 7.31
N THR A 172 30.48 -8.11 8.50
CA THR A 172 30.64 -6.85 9.24
C THR A 172 32.02 -6.19 9.07
N THR A 173 33.03 -6.96 8.67
CA THR A 173 34.41 -6.48 8.49
C THR A 173 34.95 -6.96 7.15
N LEU A 174 35.51 -6.05 6.37
CA LEU A 174 36.21 -6.37 5.12
C LEU A 174 37.69 -5.97 5.23
N SER A 175 38.59 -6.93 5.01
CA SER A 175 40.04 -6.69 4.98
C SER A 175 40.61 -7.11 3.62
N THR A 176 41.48 -6.28 3.07
CA THR A 176 42.20 -6.52 1.81
C THR A 176 43.60 -7.09 2.02
N ASN A 177 44.08 -7.22 3.27
CA ASN A 177 45.42 -7.71 3.57
C ASN A 177 45.42 -9.20 3.94
N TRP A 178 45.93 -10.05 3.04
CA TRP A 178 46.03 -11.51 3.27
C TRP A 178 46.93 -11.86 4.46
N ASP A 179 48.03 -11.12 4.67
CA ASP A 179 48.99 -11.42 5.72
C ASP A 179 48.41 -11.26 7.13
N ASP A 180 47.38 -10.43 7.29
CA ASP A 180 46.72 -10.23 8.57
C ASP A 180 45.57 -11.21 8.76
N VAL A 181 44.78 -11.45 7.72
CA VAL A 181 43.65 -12.39 7.75
C VAL A 181 44.13 -13.86 7.83
N LYS A 182 45.35 -14.18 7.38
CA LYS A 182 45.90 -15.53 7.52
C LYS A 182 46.35 -15.87 8.95
N LYS A 183 46.69 -14.87 9.76
CA LYS A 183 47.25 -15.08 11.12
C LYS A 183 46.19 -15.45 12.16
N GLY A 184 44.93 -15.10 11.95
CA GLY A 184 43.87 -15.34 12.92
C GLY A 184 42.47 -15.13 12.34
N LYS A 185 41.45 -15.42 13.16
CA LYS A 185 40.05 -15.25 12.78
C LYS A 185 39.67 -13.76 12.82
N VAL A 186 38.94 -13.28 11.82
CA VAL A 186 38.43 -11.90 11.81
C VAL A 186 37.22 -11.77 12.75
N GLU A 187 37.28 -10.80 13.66
CA GLU A 187 36.22 -10.53 14.62
C GLU A 187 35.00 -9.86 13.97
N VAL A 188 33.82 -10.21 14.48
CA VAL A 188 32.54 -9.61 14.08
C VAL A 188 32.42 -8.26 14.78
N LYS A 189 32.26 -7.17 14.02
CA LYS A 189 32.03 -5.82 14.53
C LYS A 189 30.67 -5.31 14.09
N PRO A 190 29.59 -5.62 14.83
CA PRO A 190 28.26 -5.22 14.41
C PRO A 190 28.13 -3.69 14.32
N PRO A 191 27.26 -3.17 13.45
CA PRO A 191 26.96 -1.74 13.37
C PRO A 191 26.52 -1.17 14.72
N ALA A 192 26.77 0.12 14.95
CA ALA A 192 26.41 0.79 16.20
C ALA A 192 24.93 0.57 16.55
N GLY A 193 24.66 0.09 17.77
CA GLY A 193 23.32 -0.26 18.24
C GLY A 193 22.86 -1.70 17.96
N SER A 194 23.68 -2.52 17.30
CA SER A 194 23.41 -3.94 17.06
C SER A 194 24.32 -4.85 17.90
N GLU A 195 23.78 -5.94 18.43
CA GLU A 195 24.54 -6.97 19.15
C GLU A 195 24.60 -8.27 18.33
N TRP A 196 25.79 -8.81 18.15
CA TRP A 196 25.95 -10.12 17.51
C TRP A 196 25.52 -11.23 18.46
N LYS A 197 24.49 -12.01 18.08
CA LYS A 197 24.04 -13.18 18.83
C LYS A 197 24.31 -14.46 18.04
N LYS A 198 25.03 -15.39 18.68
CA LYS A 198 25.18 -16.76 18.17
C LYS A 198 24.01 -17.59 18.68
N TRP A 199 23.11 -17.97 17.77
CA TRP A 199 22.06 -18.92 18.06
C TRP A 199 22.66 -20.33 17.96
N ASN A 200 22.54 -21.13 19.03
CA ASN A 200 22.88 -22.56 19.03
C ASN A 200 21.61 -23.37 18.77
#